data_AF-K9Q5X2-F1
#
_entry.id   AF-K9Q5X2-F1
#
_cell.length_a   1.000
_cell.length_b   1.000
_cell.length_c   1.000
_cell.angle_alpha   90.00
_cell.angle_beta   90.00
_cell.angle_gamma   90.00
#
_symmetry.space_group_name_H-M   'P 1'
#
loop_
_entity.id
_entity.type
_entity.pdbx_description
1 polymer ?
#
loop_
_entity_poly.entity_id
_entity_poly.type
_entity_poly.pdbx_seq_one_letter_code
_entity_poly.pdbx_strand_id
1 'polypeptide(L)'
;MSTELVPDFEIDTAQQLAEYLAQAETWSEIERLTEAFKALKVEAWGLLSEEQQQHILKIKQWKDHEIAQIFPLGSTVQRRDDPEKKQGVVTDYWTAYDIDYVTFTVNGFTDWCQGKHLKRIYSTT
;
A
#
# COMPACT_ATOMS: atom_id res chain seq x y z
N MET A 1 -1.24 -17.06 23.84
CA MET A 1 -0.76 -17.15 22.44
C MET A 1 -0.50 -15.71 22.02
N SER A 2 0.73 -15.42 21.63
CA SER A 2 1.38 -14.10 21.67
C SER A 2 0.52 -12.93 21.21
N THR A 3 0.36 -11.94 22.09
CA THR A 3 0.16 -10.53 21.73
C THR A 3 1.29 -10.15 20.78
N GLU A 4 0.96 -9.98 19.50
CA GLU A 4 1.85 -9.33 18.54
C GLU A 4 2.35 -8.05 19.19
N LEU A 5 3.67 -7.91 19.21
CA LEU A 5 4.38 -6.74 19.71
C LEU A 5 3.88 -5.53 18.93
N VAL A 6 2.88 -4.83 19.47
CA VAL A 6 2.53 -3.48 19.02
C VAL A 6 3.78 -2.66 19.33
N PRO A 7 4.47 -2.11 18.32
CA PRO A 7 5.50 -1.14 18.63
C PRO A 7 4.76 0.02 19.31
N ASP A 8 5.12 0.33 20.56
CA ASP A 8 4.66 1.54 21.26
C ASP A 8 5.20 2.73 20.48
N PHE A 9 4.50 3.14 19.42
CA PHE A 9 4.73 4.43 18.80
C PHE A 9 3.84 5.44 19.52
N GLU A 10 4.47 6.25 20.38
CA GLU A 10 3.85 7.45 20.95
C GLU A 10 3.66 8.47 19.81
N ILE A 11 2.41 8.69 19.41
CA ILE A 11 2.00 9.75 18.49
C ILE A 11 1.30 10.82 19.32
N ASP A 12 1.98 11.95 19.50
CA ASP A 12 1.49 13.07 20.30
C ASP A 12 0.98 14.22 19.43
N THR A 13 1.34 14.22 18.14
CA THR A 13 1.09 15.34 17.22
C THR A 13 0.45 14.90 15.92
N ALA A 14 -0.32 15.81 15.32
CA ALA A 14 -0.89 15.60 13.99
C ALA A 14 0.18 15.40 12.91
N GLN A 15 1.34 16.04 13.07
CA GLN A 15 2.49 15.89 12.18
C GLN A 15 3.01 14.46 12.15
N GLN A 16 3.23 13.85 13.33
CA GLN A 16 3.65 12.45 13.43
C GLN A 16 2.60 11.52 12.82
N LEU A 17 1.31 11.74 13.12
CA LEU A 17 0.24 10.94 12.52
C LEU A 17 0.26 11.04 10.98
N ALA A 18 0.48 12.23 10.42
CA ALA A 18 0.58 12.43 8.98
C ALA A 18 1.76 11.66 8.37
N GLU A 19 2.92 11.64 9.04
CA GLU A 19 4.10 10.88 8.60
C GLU A 19 3.83 9.37 8.55
N TYR A 20 3.12 8.83 9.55
CA TYR A 20 2.72 7.41 9.55
C TYR A 20 1.66 7.11 8.49
N LEU A 21 0.66 7.99 8.32
CA LEU A 21 -0.36 7.84 7.29
C LEU A 21 0.22 7.87 5.87
N ALA A 22 1.24 8.69 5.64
CA ALA A 22 1.96 8.76 4.37
C ALA A 22 2.75 7.48 4.03
N GLN A 23 3.04 6.64 5.01
CA GLN A 23 3.79 5.39 4.87
C GLN A 23 2.92 4.14 4.93
N ALA A 24 1.62 4.28 5.21
CA ALA A 24 0.72 3.13 5.34
C ALA A 24 0.53 2.44 3.98
N GLU A 25 0.74 1.12 3.94
CA GLU A 25 0.56 0.32 2.72
C GLU A 25 -0.87 -0.23 2.61
N THR A 26 -1.55 -0.36 3.75
CA THR A 26 -2.84 -1.07 3.84
C THR A 26 -3.94 -0.22 4.49
N TRP A 27 -5.19 -0.52 4.13
CA TRP A 27 -6.34 0.14 4.73
C TRP A 27 -6.45 -0.16 6.24
N SER A 28 -6.11 -1.38 6.64
CA SER A 28 -6.12 -1.80 8.05
C SER A 28 -5.15 -0.98 8.91
N GLU A 29 -3.97 -0.63 8.39
CA GLU A 29 -3.03 0.26 9.08
C GLU A 29 -3.60 1.66 9.24
N ILE A 30 -4.22 2.20 8.18
CA ILE A 30 -4.86 3.53 8.19
C ILE A 30 -6.02 3.57 9.18
N GLU A 31 -6.88 2.55 9.19
CA GLU A 31 -7.98 2.45 10.16
C GLU A 31 -7.45 2.39 11.59
N ARG A 32 -6.44 1.55 11.86
CA ARG A 32 -5.83 1.44 13.18
C ARG A 32 -5.25 2.78 13.64
N LEU A 33 -4.48 3.48 12.80
CA LEU A 33 -3.90 4.78 13.10
C LEU A 33 -4.97 5.84 13.36
N THR A 34 -5.99 5.91 12.49
CA THR A 34 -7.02 6.94 12.60
C THR A 34 -8.05 6.69 13.71
N GLU A 35 -8.20 5.45 14.17
CA GLU A 35 -9.01 5.12 15.35
C GLU A 35 -8.23 5.37 16.65
N ALA A 36 -6.96 4.95 16.72
CA ALA A 36 -6.10 5.16 17.89
C ALA A 36 -5.87 6.66 18.18
N PHE A 37 -5.73 7.47 17.12
CA PHE A 37 -5.41 8.90 17.22
C PHE A 37 -6.53 9.78 16.62
N LYS A 38 -7.78 9.42 16.90
CA LYS A 38 -8.98 10.06 16.32
C LYS A 38 -9.03 11.58 16.48
N ALA A 39 -8.52 12.11 17.59
CA ALA A 39 -8.47 13.55 17.85
C ALA A 39 -7.56 14.31 16.87
N LEU A 40 -6.52 13.66 16.36
CA LEU A 40 -5.51 14.25 15.47
C LEU A 40 -5.83 14.05 13.99
N LYS A 41 -6.79 13.17 13.66
CA LYS A 41 -7.09 12.71 12.30
C LYS A 41 -7.32 13.85 11.29
N VAL A 42 -8.14 14.84 11.64
CA VAL A 42 -8.52 15.92 10.71
C VAL A 42 -7.33 16.83 10.41
N GLU A 43 -6.56 17.16 11.45
CA GLU A 43 -5.37 17.99 11.31
C GLU A 43 -4.27 17.25 10.54
N ALA A 44 -4.02 15.99 10.88
CA ALA A 44 -3.06 15.14 10.18
C ALA A 44 -3.39 15.00 8.69
N TRP A 45 -4.66 14.86 8.34
CA TRP A 45 -5.10 14.84 6.95
C TRP A 45 -4.73 16.14 6.20
N GLY A 46 -4.89 17.30 6.85
CA GLY A 46 -4.54 18.59 6.28
C GLY A 46 -3.04 18.82 6.07
N LEU A 47 -2.19 18.02 6.72
CA LEU A 47 -0.73 18.09 6.59
C LEU A 47 -0.19 17.20 5.46
N LEU A 48 -0.99 16.26 4.96
CA LEU A 48 -0.61 15.41 3.83
C LEU A 48 -0.60 16.20 2.52
N SER A 49 0.35 15.88 1.65
CA SER A 49 0.35 16.36 0.27
C SER A 49 -0.84 15.79 -0.50
N GLU A 50 -1.22 16.44 -1.62
CA GLU A 50 -2.28 15.93 -2.49
C GLU A 50 -1.98 14.51 -2.98
N GLU A 51 -0.73 14.22 -3.33
CA GLU A 51 -0.30 12.89 -3.76
C GLU A 51 -0.50 11.83 -2.65
N GLN A 52 -0.15 12.16 -1.41
CA GLN A 52 -0.35 11.26 -0.26
C GLN A 52 -1.83 11.04 0.04
N GLN A 53 -2.65 12.08 -0.04
CA GLN A 53 -4.09 11.95 0.11
C GLN A 53 -4.69 11.04 -0.98
N GLN A 54 -4.28 11.22 -2.24
CA GLN A 54 -4.71 10.36 -3.34
C GLN A 54 -4.26 8.91 -3.15
N HIS A 55 -3.04 8.68 -2.65
CA HIS A 55 -2.56 7.35 -2.31
C HIS A 55 -3.46 6.65 -1.27
N ILE A 56 -3.80 7.34 -0.18
CA ILE A 56 -4.71 6.82 0.86
C ILE A 56 -6.11 6.54 0.29
N LEU A 57 -6.63 7.43 -0.56
CA LEU A 57 -7.93 7.22 -1.22
C LEU A 57 -7.92 6.00 -2.14
N LYS A 58 -6.81 5.75 -2.85
CA LYS A 58 -6.64 4.52 -3.64
C LYS A 58 -6.60 3.28 -2.76
N ILE A 59 -5.84 3.29 -1.66
CA ILE A 59 -5.82 2.18 -0.70
C ILE A 59 -7.25 1.89 -0.20
N LYS A 60 -8.01 2.94 0.14
CA LYS A 60 -9.41 2.80 0.56
C LYS A 60 -10.30 2.20 -0.52
N GLN A 61 -10.14 2.61 -1.78
CA GLN A 61 -10.91 2.09 -2.90
C GLN A 61 -10.72 0.57 -3.07
N TRP A 62 -9.49 0.08 -2.88
CA TRP A 62 -9.12 -1.31 -3.13
C TRP A 62 -9.10 -2.18 -1.86
N LYS A 63 -9.55 -1.66 -0.71
CA LYS A 63 -9.43 -2.31 0.60
C LYS A 63 -10.01 -3.73 0.67
N ASP A 64 -11.12 -3.97 -0.04
CA ASP A 64 -11.84 -5.25 -0.02
C ASP A 64 -11.41 -6.19 -1.16
N HIS A 65 -10.45 -5.78 -1.99
CA HIS A 65 -9.98 -6.58 -3.12
C HIS A 65 -8.76 -7.44 -2.72
N GLU A 66 -8.89 -8.76 -2.90
CA GLU A 66 -7.84 -9.73 -2.58
C GLU A 66 -6.51 -9.39 -3.28
N ILE A 67 -6.55 -8.93 -4.52
CA ILE A 67 -5.36 -8.57 -5.28
C ILE A 67 -4.54 -7.46 -4.62
N ALA A 68 -5.19 -6.47 -4.00
CA ALA A 68 -4.52 -5.37 -3.32
C ALA A 68 -3.92 -5.80 -1.97
N GLN A 69 -4.47 -6.84 -1.34
CA GLN A 69 -3.90 -7.45 -0.14
C GLN A 69 -2.64 -8.27 -0.48
N ILE A 70 -2.65 -8.97 -1.62
CA ILE A 70 -1.49 -9.75 -2.09
C ILE A 70 -0.37 -8.83 -2.58
N PHE A 71 -0.72 -7.76 -3.28
CA PHE A 71 0.22 -6.84 -3.92
C PHE A 71 -0.07 -5.37 -3.54
N PRO A 72 0.21 -4.91 -2.31
CA PRO A 72 -0.07 -3.54 -1.90
C PRO A 72 0.60 -2.49 -2.80
N LEU A 73 0.02 -1.29 -2.88
CA LEU A 73 0.60 -0.18 -3.63
C LEU A 73 2.01 0.12 -3.09
N GLY A 74 2.96 0.41 -3.97
CA GLY A 74 4.36 0.61 -3.59
C GLY A 74 5.15 -0.69 -3.33
N SER A 75 4.49 -1.84 -3.21
CA SER A 75 5.20 -3.11 -3.04
C SER A 75 5.98 -3.48 -4.31
N THR A 76 7.10 -4.20 -4.11
CA THR A 76 7.90 -4.70 -5.22
C THR A 76 7.37 -6.04 -5.69
N VAL A 77 7.20 -6.19 -7.01
CA VAL A 77 6.71 -7.40 -7.66
C VAL A 77 7.65 -7.84 -8.77
N GLN A 78 7.59 -9.13 -9.09
CA GLN A 78 8.29 -9.72 -10.23
C GLN A 78 7.34 -10.66 -10.95
N ARG A 79 7.40 -10.69 -12.28
CA ARG A 79 6.78 -11.76 -13.07
C ARG A 79 7.43 -13.11 -12.70
N ARG A 80 6.61 -14.16 -12.57
CA ARG A 80 7.07 -15.51 -12.20
C ARG A 80 7.99 -16.11 -13.25
N ASP A 81 7.64 -15.92 -14.53
CA ASP A 81 8.33 -16.53 -15.68
C ASP A 81 9.27 -15.55 -16.40
N ASP A 82 9.65 -14.43 -15.77
CA ASP A 82 10.57 -13.48 -16.39
C ASP A 82 12.03 -13.94 -16.26
N PRO A 83 12.70 -14.30 -17.37
CA PRO A 83 14.09 -14.77 -17.35
C PRO A 83 15.06 -13.68 -16.88
N GLU A 84 14.73 -12.40 -17.08
CA GLU A 84 15.56 -11.27 -16.67
C GLU A 84 15.34 -10.88 -15.21
N LYS A 85 14.33 -11.48 -14.54
CA LYS A 85 13.96 -11.22 -13.14
C LYS A 85 13.80 -9.72 -12.83
N LYS A 86 13.24 -8.95 -13.76
CA LYS A 86 12.95 -7.53 -13.58
C LYS A 86 11.92 -7.34 -12.49
N GLN A 87 12.23 -6.41 -11.60
CA GLN A 87 11.36 -6.02 -10.49
C GLN A 87 10.66 -4.72 -10.84
N GLY A 88 9.42 -4.58 -10.41
CA GLY A 88 8.66 -3.35 -10.55
C GLY A 88 7.90 -2.99 -9.29
N VAL A 89 7.48 -1.74 -9.21
CA VAL A 89 6.74 -1.19 -8.06
C VAL A 89 5.27 -1.07 -8.44
N VAL A 90 4.38 -1.65 -7.65
CA VAL A 90 2.93 -1.62 -7.89
C VAL A 90 2.40 -0.19 -7.80
N THR A 91 1.62 0.22 -8.81
CA THR A 91 1.07 1.58 -8.90
C THR A 91 -0.44 1.64 -9.05
N ASP A 92 -1.08 0.57 -9.53
CA ASP A 92 -2.55 0.53 -9.65
C ASP A 92 -3.10 -0.90 -9.82
N TYR A 93 -4.42 -1.01 -9.80
CA TYR A 93 -5.17 -2.23 -10.09
C TYR A 93 -6.32 -1.95 -11.03
N TRP A 94 -6.77 -2.99 -11.71
CA TRP A 94 -8.00 -2.96 -12.49
C TRP A 94 -8.50 -4.38 -12.73
N THR A 95 -9.79 -4.49 -13.02
CA THR A 95 -10.44 -5.77 -13.27
C THR A 95 -11.07 -5.74 -14.67
N ALA A 96 -10.91 -6.81 -15.44
CA ALA A 96 -11.63 -7.01 -16.70
C ALA A 96 -11.99 -8.48 -16.87
N TYR A 97 -13.22 -8.77 -17.27
CA TYR A 97 -13.74 -10.13 -17.45
C TYR A 97 -13.50 -11.03 -16.21
N ASP A 98 -13.75 -10.48 -15.02
CA ASP A 98 -13.53 -11.14 -13.72
C ASP A 98 -12.08 -11.57 -13.45
N ILE A 99 -11.12 -10.93 -14.12
CA ILE A 99 -9.68 -11.14 -13.91
C ILE A 99 -9.08 -9.86 -13.34
N ASP A 100 -8.37 -10.01 -12.23
CA ASP A 100 -7.63 -8.94 -11.58
C ASP A 100 -6.22 -8.76 -12.17
N TYR A 101 -5.92 -7.51 -12.48
CA TYR A 101 -4.65 -7.07 -13.04
C TYR A 101 -3.98 -6.10 -12.09
N VAL A 102 -2.65 -6.19 -12.07
CA VAL A 102 -1.78 -5.29 -11.31
C VAL A 102 -0.97 -4.49 -12.32
N THR A 103 -1.00 -3.17 -12.17
CA THR A 103 -0.15 -2.23 -12.89
C THR A 103 1.07 -1.91 -12.02
N PHE A 104 2.26 -1.94 -12.61
CA PHE A 104 3.51 -1.68 -11.91
C PHE A 104 4.51 -0.98 -12.83
N THR A 105 5.51 -0.30 -12.25
CA THR A 105 6.56 0.38 -13.00
C THR A 105 7.89 -0.36 -12.90
N VAL A 106 8.54 -0.61 -14.03
CA VAL A 106 9.87 -1.24 -14.14
C VAL A 106 10.80 -0.24 -14.82
N ASN A 107 11.82 0.25 -14.11
CA ASN A 107 12.78 1.24 -14.64
C ASN A 107 12.11 2.45 -15.32
N GLY A 108 11.00 2.95 -14.74
CA GLY A 108 10.24 4.09 -15.26
C GLY A 108 9.21 3.76 -16.35
N PHE A 109 9.12 2.51 -16.81
CA PHE A 109 8.10 2.06 -17.77
C PHE A 109 6.94 1.41 -17.05
N THR A 110 5.71 1.79 -17.43
CA THR A 110 4.50 1.16 -16.90
C THR A 110 4.21 -0.14 -17.63
N ASP A 111 3.97 -1.20 -16.87
CA ASP A 111 3.59 -2.51 -17.34
C ASP A 111 2.43 -3.04 -16.48
N TRP A 112 1.76 -4.09 -16.95
CA TRP A 112 0.67 -4.72 -16.22
C TRP A 112 0.63 -6.24 -16.46
N CYS A 113 0.13 -6.96 -15.46
CA CYS A 113 0.02 -8.41 -15.53
C CYS A 113 -1.13 -8.92 -14.66
N GLN A 114 -1.71 -10.08 -15.02
CA GLN A 114 -2.68 -10.74 -14.14
C GLN A 114 -2.00 -11.13 -12.83
N GLY A 115 -2.69 -10.93 -11.71
CA GLY A 115 -2.14 -11.20 -10.38
C GLY A 115 -1.49 -12.57 -10.23
N LYS A 116 -2.10 -13.62 -10.81
CA LYS A 116 -1.60 -15.00 -10.74
C LYS A 116 -0.19 -15.19 -11.35
N HIS A 117 0.22 -14.34 -12.29
CA HIS A 117 1.54 -14.41 -12.93
C HIS A 117 2.61 -13.56 -12.22
N LEU A 118 2.24 -12.87 -11.14
CA LEU A 118 3.13 -12.08 -10.31
C LEU A 118 3.44 -12.78 -9.00
N LYS A 119 4.58 -12.41 -8.43
CA LYS A 119 4.96 -12.69 -7.05
C LYS A 119 5.44 -11.39 -6.38
N ARG A 120 5.07 -11.19 -5.12
CA ARG A 120 5.61 -10.11 -4.29
C ARG A 120 7.05 -10.48 -3.90
N ILE A 121 7.94 -9.50 -3.99
CA ILE A 121 9.32 -9.60 -3.52
C ILE A 121 9.35 -8.90 -2.17
N TYR A 122 9.68 -9.66 -1.14
CA TYR A 122 9.95 -9.11 0.19
C TYR A 122 11.42 -8.78 0.24
N SER A 123 11.76 -7.50 0.36
CA SER A 123 13.13 -7.09 0.67
C SER A 123 13.51 -7.73 2.00
N THR A 124 14.46 -8.67 1.98
CA THR A 124 15.14 -9.12 3.20
C THR A 124 16.01 -7.97 3.68
N THR A 125 15.47 -7.17 4.59
CA THR A 125 16.28 -6.26 5.41
C THR A 125 16.97 -7.06 6.51
#